data_AF-A0A5C5W6V5-F1
#
_entry.id   AF-A0A5C5W6V5-F1
#
_cell.length_a   1.000
_cell.length_b   1.000
_cell.length_c   1.000
_cell.angle_alpha   90.00
_cell.angle_beta   90.00
_cell.angle_gamma   90.00
#
_symmetry.space_group_name_H-M   'P 1'
#
loop_
_entity.id
_entity.type
_entity.pdbx_description
1 polymer ?
#
loop_
_entity_poly.entity_id
_entity_poly.type
_entity_poly.pdbx_seq_one_letter_code
_entity_poly.pdbx_strand_id
1 'polypeptide(L)'
;MTTATPSAASSASAALHDTTSDPSAEEPLALDRIHQGDCVELLSRLPDHSIDLAFADPPFNIGFKYDEYDDSHQDEHYLAWCERWIAELQRVVKPSGSFWLAIGDEYAAELKVAAKRQGFTPRNWVIWYYTFGQNCRRKFNRSHAHLFHFVQDEEQHTFNAEDPAVRVPSARALVYGDRRANPTGRLPDDTWILRPQDLREEPDAFQPMDDTWYFSRVAGTFKERQGFHGCQMPEQLLGRIVRTCSRPGDLVLDPFAGSGTTLAVAKKLGRQFLGFELSTDYAKYGNQRIEALDVGDDLNGPADPVGSAPTTAKGRRLKGHPLVGPTAHTPQEAEASPVETTAASLSAKEAPTPVSSAHASAAPTAPVGLSLRELTEQALIEAFSATRDGASVDWLLCDAALQSRFHADCAKAGLLGGPTDWNLELLRLRKAGKLPRLKSVSRQDFSSDELDRVAFAAEIAWCESLRKHAVASLDELFCTPDKAQTFDKIAAKYAGWQAESVTIYRWAALRLRKARHALAEEAKRYHYVLASREFERFQAFPRMRVNRYDGLAGLYLLRESAHKPVYLGETHDLGRRLEDHRGAKSGLRKTAQVAVITAEELPSDDYRQPLWVALVQRHAPRLNLAPVSLDA
;
A
#
# COMPACT_ATOMS: atom_id res chain seq x y z
N MET A 1 33.67 37.51 68.26
CA MET A 1 32.61 36.47 68.10
C MET A 1 31.51 37.05 67.23
N THR A 2 30.79 36.21 66.46
CA THR A 2 29.43 36.41 65.90
C THR A 2 29.08 37.80 65.29
N THR A 3 29.00 37.98 63.96
CA THR A 3 27.87 37.67 63.04
C THR A 3 26.58 38.48 63.32
N ALA A 4 25.81 38.99 62.35
CA ALA A 4 25.68 38.64 60.92
C ALA A 4 25.40 39.86 59.98
N THR A 5 24.89 39.57 58.76
CA THR A 5 24.86 40.40 57.53
C THR A 5 23.55 41.24 57.31
N PRO A 6 23.39 42.06 56.23
CA PRO A 6 22.66 43.35 56.28
C PRO A 6 21.34 43.41 55.47
N SER A 7 20.76 44.62 55.31
CA SER A 7 19.59 44.89 54.45
C SER A 7 19.54 46.33 53.89
N ALA A 8 18.79 46.50 52.79
CA ALA A 8 18.16 47.71 52.23
C ALA A 8 19.00 48.85 51.60
N ALA A 9 18.94 48.89 50.26
CA ALA A 9 18.59 50.02 49.37
C ALA A 9 19.35 51.38 49.41
N SER A 10 19.72 51.86 48.21
CA SER A 10 20.21 53.22 47.95
C SER A 10 19.26 54.00 47.04
N SER A 11 19.11 55.31 47.29
CA SER A 11 18.34 56.24 46.48
C SER A 11 19.20 56.98 45.44
N ALA A 12 18.61 57.34 44.30
CA ALA A 12 19.03 58.53 43.53
C ALA A 12 17.84 59.09 42.73
N SER A 13 17.91 60.36 42.33
CA SER A 13 16.84 61.07 41.60
C SER A 13 17.38 61.86 40.41
N ALA A 14 16.58 61.87 39.33
CA ALA A 14 16.49 62.85 38.25
C ALA A 14 17.78 63.42 37.60
N ALA A 15 17.92 63.13 36.31
CA ALA A 15 18.27 64.14 35.31
C ALA A 15 17.34 63.95 34.10
N LEU A 16 16.77 65.03 33.54
CA LEU A 16 16.10 64.94 32.24
C LEU A 16 17.17 64.95 31.15
N HIS A 17 17.02 64.06 30.16
CA HIS A 17 17.59 64.27 28.83
C HIS A 17 16.52 64.02 27.77
N ASP A 18 16.58 64.87 26.75
CA ASP A 18 15.69 64.90 25.60
C ASP A 18 15.90 63.64 24.76
N THR A 19 14.90 62.75 24.72
CA THR A 19 14.99 61.51 23.95
C THR A 19 14.60 61.79 22.50
N THR A 20 15.60 62.21 21.71
CA THR A 20 15.55 62.07 20.25
C THR A 20 15.31 60.59 19.93
N SER A 21 14.09 60.24 19.51
CA SER A 21 13.74 58.88 19.09
C SER A 21 14.59 58.47 17.89
N ASP A 22 15.36 57.40 18.04
CA ASP A 22 16.17 56.86 16.96
C ASP A 22 15.27 56.37 15.82
N PRO A 23 15.37 56.92 14.59
CA PRO A 23 14.51 56.54 13.47
C PRO A 23 14.89 55.19 12.84
N SER A 24 15.91 54.48 13.36
CA SER A 24 16.35 53.16 12.89
C SER A 24 15.85 51.97 13.72
N ALA A 25 15.14 52.21 14.82
CA ALA A 25 14.50 51.16 15.60
C ALA A 25 13.19 50.70 14.93
N GLU A 26 13.30 49.75 13.99
CA GLU A 26 12.12 49.10 13.39
C GLU A 26 11.24 48.45 14.46
N GLU A 27 9.92 48.53 14.29
CA GLU A 27 8.98 47.92 15.24
C GLU A 27 9.13 46.38 15.28
N PRO A 28 9.07 45.77 16.48
CA PRO A 28 9.17 44.32 16.63
C PRO A 28 7.96 43.63 15.98
N LEU A 29 8.21 42.52 15.29
CA LEU A 29 7.18 41.76 14.58
C LEU A 29 6.11 41.24 15.54
N ALA A 30 4.89 41.77 15.40
CA ALA A 30 3.75 41.39 16.23
C ALA A 30 3.43 39.89 16.07
N LEU A 31 3.27 39.19 17.20
CA LEU A 31 2.85 37.79 17.21
C LEU A 31 1.39 37.63 16.78
N ASP A 32 1.02 36.38 16.50
CA ASP A 32 -0.31 35.92 16.14
C ASP A 32 -0.85 36.56 14.84
N ARG A 33 0.06 36.70 13.86
CA ARG A 33 -0.16 37.33 12.54
C ARG A 33 0.77 36.77 11.45
N ILE A 34 0.31 36.82 10.19
CA ILE A 34 1.18 36.73 8.99
C ILE A 34 1.64 38.15 8.62
N HIS A 35 2.95 38.35 8.49
CA HIS A 35 3.56 39.57 7.97
C HIS A 35 3.87 39.40 6.48
N GLN A 36 3.70 40.48 5.70
CA GLN A 36 4.05 40.51 4.29
C GLN A 36 5.52 40.92 4.13
N GLY A 37 6.29 40.21 3.30
CA GLY A 37 7.70 40.51 2.99
C GLY A 37 8.54 39.28 2.66
N ASP A 38 9.83 39.48 2.37
CA ASP A 38 10.78 38.38 2.15
C ASP A 38 11.06 37.63 3.46
N CYS A 39 11.12 36.30 3.39
CA CYS A 39 11.30 35.47 4.57
C CYS A 39 12.68 35.61 5.21
N VAL A 40 13.76 35.85 4.45
CA VAL A 40 15.11 36.04 5.00
C VAL A 40 15.20 37.40 5.72
N GLU A 41 14.63 38.45 5.11
CA GLU A 41 14.53 39.78 5.74
C GLU A 41 13.76 39.71 7.06
N LEU A 42 12.55 39.14 7.05
CA LEU A 42 11.70 39.06 8.24
C LEU A 42 12.25 38.10 9.32
N LEU A 43 12.91 37.00 8.92
CA LEU A 43 13.65 36.14 9.85
C LEU A 43 14.79 36.90 10.55
N SER A 44 15.55 37.72 9.82
CA SER A 44 16.71 38.45 10.37
C SER A 44 16.34 39.42 11.51
N ARG A 45 15.08 39.88 11.55
CA ARG A 45 14.52 40.76 12.59
C ARG A 45 14.10 40.02 13.88
N LEU A 46 14.06 38.68 13.87
CA LEU A 46 13.73 37.88 15.05
C LEU A 46 14.94 37.70 15.99
N PRO A 47 14.76 37.67 17.32
CA PRO A 47 15.81 37.32 18.25
C PRO A 47 16.29 35.85 18.09
N ASP A 48 17.56 35.62 18.38
CA ASP A 48 18.14 34.28 18.54
C ASP A 48 17.31 33.44 19.54
N HIS A 49 17.11 32.16 19.24
CA HIS A 49 16.41 31.20 20.11
C HIS A 49 15.03 31.68 20.61
N SER A 50 14.25 32.33 19.74
CA SER A 50 12.88 32.80 20.02
C SER A 50 11.79 31.78 19.65
N ILE A 51 12.03 30.87 18.71
CA ILE A 51 11.04 29.96 18.10
C ILE A 51 11.11 28.54 18.70
N ASP A 52 9.96 27.96 19.06
CA ASP A 52 9.88 26.57 19.56
C ASP A 52 9.73 25.55 18.42
N LEU A 53 8.94 25.87 17.40
CA LEU A 53 8.70 25.02 16.24
C LEU A 53 8.66 25.85 14.96
N ALA A 54 9.54 25.58 14.01
CA ALA A 54 9.43 26.06 12.63
C ALA A 54 8.91 24.95 11.71
N PHE A 55 7.96 25.27 10.83
CA PHE A 55 7.56 24.41 9.72
C PHE A 55 7.64 25.21 8.42
N ALA A 56 8.39 24.73 7.44
CA ALA A 56 8.62 25.40 6.17
C ALA A 56 8.13 24.54 4.98
N ASP A 57 7.28 25.10 4.13
CA ASP A 57 6.83 24.55 2.84
C ASP A 57 7.26 25.52 1.71
N PRO A 58 8.57 25.66 1.43
CA PRO A 58 9.07 26.60 0.42
C PRO A 58 8.55 26.25 -0.99
N PRO A 59 8.63 27.19 -1.95
CA PRO A 59 8.50 26.87 -3.37
C PRO A 59 9.47 25.75 -3.76
N PHE A 60 9.01 24.74 -4.50
CA PHE A 60 9.80 23.52 -4.82
C PHE A 60 10.71 23.70 -6.04
N ASN A 61 10.68 24.85 -6.70
CA ASN A 61 11.39 25.16 -7.95
C ASN A 61 11.04 24.18 -9.10
N ILE A 62 9.74 23.98 -9.32
CA ILE A 62 9.15 23.02 -10.28
C ILE A 62 8.28 23.69 -11.37
N GLY A 63 8.30 25.01 -11.47
CA GLY A 63 7.47 25.79 -12.39
C GLY A 63 6.01 25.96 -11.93
N PHE A 64 5.76 25.92 -10.63
CA PHE A 64 4.45 26.27 -10.07
C PHE A 64 4.14 27.76 -10.27
N LYS A 65 2.88 28.08 -10.52
CA LYS A 65 2.43 29.47 -10.74
C LYS A 65 1.87 30.06 -9.46
N TYR A 66 2.75 30.75 -8.74
CA TYR A 66 2.37 31.74 -7.75
C TYR A 66 1.94 33.05 -8.45
N ASP A 67 1.52 34.02 -7.67
CA ASP A 67 1.12 35.37 -8.07
C ASP A 67 2.29 36.35 -8.10
N GLU A 68 3.13 36.35 -7.05
CA GLU A 68 4.27 37.28 -6.89
C GLU A 68 5.66 36.59 -6.95
N TYR A 69 5.74 35.26 -7.08
CA TYR A 69 7.01 34.47 -7.07
C TYR A 69 7.24 33.62 -8.34
N ASP A 70 8.51 33.50 -8.76
CA ASP A 70 8.96 32.71 -9.92
C ASP A 70 9.62 31.39 -9.50
N ASP A 71 8.85 30.30 -9.54
CA ASP A 71 9.26 28.94 -9.14
C ASP A 71 10.15 28.23 -10.21
N SER A 72 11.08 28.95 -10.86
CA SER A 72 11.90 28.45 -11.98
C SER A 72 13.31 29.08 -12.05
N HIS A 73 13.94 29.23 -10.89
CA HIS A 73 15.33 29.65 -10.76
C HIS A 73 16.33 28.55 -11.17
N GLN A 74 17.59 28.96 -11.43
CA GLN A 74 18.72 28.03 -11.59
C GLN A 74 19.09 27.38 -10.25
N ASP A 75 19.58 26.15 -10.29
CA ASP A 75 19.86 25.32 -9.11
C ASP A 75 20.75 26.03 -8.09
N GLU A 76 21.84 26.66 -8.53
CA GLU A 76 22.77 27.36 -7.63
C GLU A 76 22.13 28.59 -6.95
N HIS A 77 21.24 29.29 -7.63
CA HIS A 77 20.51 30.44 -7.06
C HIS A 77 19.43 29.97 -6.07
N TYR A 78 18.68 28.92 -6.41
CA TYR A 78 17.67 28.35 -5.51
C TYR A 78 18.32 27.81 -4.23
N LEU A 79 19.39 27.01 -4.36
CA LEU A 79 20.10 26.46 -3.21
C LEU A 79 20.79 27.54 -2.36
N ALA A 80 21.37 28.58 -2.96
CA ALA A 80 21.97 29.69 -2.20
C ALA A 80 20.92 30.62 -1.53
N TRP A 81 19.68 30.65 -2.01
CA TRP A 81 18.57 31.26 -1.28
C TRP A 81 18.12 30.36 -0.12
N CYS A 82 18.01 29.05 -0.33
CA CYS A 82 17.67 28.10 0.71
C CYS A 82 18.70 28.03 1.84
N GLU A 83 20.01 28.03 1.55
CA GLU A 83 21.05 28.05 2.57
C GLU A 83 20.98 29.32 3.47
N ARG A 84 20.40 30.43 2.99
CA ARG A 84 20.16 31.65 3.79
C ARG A 84 18.99 31.50 4.76
N TRP A 85 17.78 31.14 4.32
CA TRP A 85 16.66 30.99 5.27
C TRP A 85 16.86 29.80 6.22
N ILE A 86 17.59 28.75 5.81
CA ILE A 86 17.98 27.65 6.70
C ILE A 86 18.97 28.13 7.79
N ALA A 87 19.93 29.01 7.47
CA ALA A 87 20.83 29.60 8.47
C ALA A 87 20.05 30.42 9.51
N GLU A 88 19.14 31.29 9.04
CA GLU A 88 18.33 32.09 9.93
C GLU A 88 17.39 31.24 10.80
N LEU A 89 16.78 30.18 10.25
CA LEU A 89 16.03 29.21 11.06
C LEU A 89 16.90 28.55 12.14
N GLN A 90 18.15 28.22 11.85
CA GLN A 90 19.08 27.65 12.84
C GLN A 90 19.42 28.65 13.96
N ARG A 91 19.46 29.95 13.64
CA ARG A 91 19.65 31.04 14.63
C ARG A 91 18.42 31.25 15.52
N VAL A 92 17.22 31.34 14.94
CA VAL A 92 16.00 31.71 15.68
C VAL A 92 15.34 30.54 16.42
N VAL A 93 15.58 29.28 16.02
CA VAL A 93 15.04 28.11 16.73
C VAL A 93 15.78 27.88 18.06
N LYS A 94 15.01 27.58 19.11
CA LYS A 94 15.49 27.27 20.46
C LYS A 94 16.31 25.99 20.53
N PRO A 95 17.23 25.82 21.50
CA PRO A 95 17.85 24.53 21.81
C PRO A 95 16.85 23.38 22.03
N SER A 96 15.69 23.69 22.65
CA SER A 96 14.58 22.75 22.86
C SER A 96 13.61 22.65 21.68
N GLY A 97 13.92 23.26 20.53
CA GLY A 97 13.02 23.43 19.40
C GLY A 97 13.21 22.43 18.26
N SER A 98 12.23 22.39 17.37
CA SER A 98 12.24 21.59 16.13
C SER A 98 12.10 22.46 14.88
N PHE A 99 12.70 22.00 13.79
CA PHE A 99 12.50 22.52 12.44
C PHE A 99 11.97 21.39 11.55
N TRP A 100 10.88 21.65 10.82
CA TRP A 100 10.31 20.74 9.83
C TRP A 100 10.36 21.36 8.43
N LEU A 101 10.73 20.56 7.43
CA LEU A 101 10.81 20.98 6.04
C LEU A 101 10.01 20.06 5.12
N ALA A 102 9.08 20.63 4.35
CA ALA A 102 8.43 19.96 3.22
C ALA A 102 9.14 20.27 1.89
N ILE A 103 9.32 19.25 1.04
CA ILE A 103 9.94 19.38 -0.29
C ILE A 103 9.56 18.23 -1.24
N GLY A 104 9.53 18.49 -2.55
CA GLY A 104 9.40 17.48 -3.62
C GLY A 104 10.70 16.71 -3.91
N ASP A 105 10.70 15.79 -4.89
CA ASP A 105 11.88 14.95 -5.16
C ASP A 105 13.16 15.76 -5.51
N GLU A 106 13.02 16.92 -6.18
CA GLU A 106 14.10 17.65 -6.85
C GLU A 106 15.30 18.01 -5.97
N TYR A 107 15.07 18.58 -4.79
CA TYR A 107 16.11 19.14 -3.90
C TYR A 107 16.11 18.50 -2.51
N ALA A 108 15.49 17.32 -2.38
CA ALA A 108 15.28 16.67 -1.09
C ALA A 108 16.59 16.22 -0.41
N ALA A 109 17.60 15.81 -1.17
CA ALA A 109 18.89 15.46 -0.61
C ALA A 109 19.71 16.72 -0.24
N GLU A 110 19.61 17.73 -1.09
CA GLU A 110 20.34 18.99 -1.08
C GLU A 110 19.94 19.82 0.14
N LEU A 111 18.65 20.09 0.32
CA LEU A 111 18.15 20.87 1.47
C LEU A 111 18.36 20.13 2.80
N LYS A 112 18.28 18.79 2.80
CA LYS A 112 18.60 17.98 3.98
C LYS A 112 20.08 18.07 4.37
N VAL A 113 20.97 18.09 3.38
CA VAL A 113 22.40 18.28 3.58
C VAL A 113 22.71 19.72 4.01
N ALA A 114 22.03 20.72 3.44
CA ALA A 114 22.15 22.13 3.84
C ALA A 114 21.75 22.34 5.30
N ALA A 115 20.57 21.87 5.73
CA ALA A 115 20.13 21.94 7.13
C ALA A 115 21.15 21.28 8.07
N LYS A 116 21.64 20.09 7.73
CA LYS A 116 22.68 19.41 8.53
C LYS A 116 24.01 20.17 8.56
N ARG A 117 24.40 20.87 7.48
CA ARG A 117 25.61 21.70 7.43
C ARG A 117 25.51 22.95 8.29
N GLN A 118 24.34 23.60 8.35
CA GLN A 118 24.12 24.76 9.24
C GLN A 118 24.07 24.39 10.73
N GLY A 119 23.93 23.11 11.07
CA GLY A 119 24.06 22.59 12.44
C GLY A 119 22.85 21.83 12.97
N PHE A 120 21.75 21.77 12.23
CA PHE A 120 20.57 21.01 12.64
C PHE A 120 20.83 19.50 12.71
N THR A 121 20.35 18.86 13.78
CA THR A 121 20.40 17.40 13.93
C THR A 121 19.18 16.76 13.29
N PRO A 122 19.32 15.93 12.24
CA PRO A 122 18.19 15.21 11.64
C PRO A 122 17.69 14.10 12.56
N ARG A 123 16.37 14.00 12.75
CA ARG A 123 15.70 12.91 13.49
C ARG A 123 15.05 11.90 12.56
N ASN A 124 14.21 12.38 11.64
CA ASN A 124 13.47 11.53 10.71
C ASN A 124 13.48 12.10 9.28
N TRP A 125 13.49 11.20 8.30
CA TRP A 125 13.03 11.49 6.94
C TRP A 125 11.64 10.87 6.80
N VAL A 126 10.61 11.67 7.09
CA VAL A 126 9.23 11.25 6.94
C VAL A 126 8.83 11.28 5.47
N ILE A 127 8.10 10.24 5.04
CA ILE A 127 7.51 10.17 3.70
C ILE A 127 6.01 10.37 3.82
N TRP A 128 5.52 11.53 3.39
CA TRP A 128 4.08 11.78 3.30
C TRP A 128 3.57 11.35 1.93
N TYR A 129 2.81 10.25 1.90
CA TYR A 129 2.23 9.69 0.68
C TYR A 129 0.77 10.14 0.48
N TYR A 130 0.35 10.25 -0.78
CA TYR A 130 -1.02 10.56 -1.20
C TYR A 130 -1.36 9.84 -2.53
N THR A 131 -2.55 9.20 -2.62
CA THR A 131 -2.97 8.45 -3.83
C THR A 131 -3.09 9.33 -5.08
N PHE A 132 -3.72 10.50 -4.97
CA PHE A 132 -3.91 11.39 -6.11
C PHE A 132 -2.63 12.17 -6.42
N GLY A 133 -1.71 11.53 -7.16
CA GLY A 133 -0.42 12.07 -7.56
C GLY A 133 -0.40 12.79 -8.92
N GLN A 134 0.74 13.37 -9.31
CA GLN A 134 0.94 13.80 -10.70
C GLN A 134 1.30 12.60 -11.59
N ASN A 135 0.62 12.48 -12.73
CA ASN A 135 0.82 11.41 -13.71
C ASN A 135 2.06 11.68 -14.58
N CYS A 136 3.06 10.80 -14.52
CA CYS A 136 4.35 10.98 -15.19
C CYS A 136 4.51 10.03 -16.38
N ARG A 137 4.88 10.56 -17.55
CA ARG A 137 5.03 9.76 -18.80
C ARG A 137 6.41 9.11 -18.99
N ARG A 138 7.42 9.52 -18.22
CA ARG A 138 8.83 9.12 -18.42
C ARG A 138 9.54 8.67 -17.13
N LYS A 139 8.83 8.70 -16.00
CA LYS A 139 9.24 8.21 -14.66
C LYS A 139 8.00 7.76 -13.90
N PHE A 140 8.15 7.18 -12.72
CA PHE A 140 7.02 6.84 -11.85
C PHE A 140 6.22 8.09 -11.43
N ASN A 141 4.94 7.90 -11.10
CA ASN A 141 4.05 8.98 -10.68
C ASN A 141 4.48 9.59 -9.35
N ARG A 142 4.29 10.91 -9.20
CA ARG A 142 4.55 11.63 -7.95
C ARG A 142 3.40 11.51 -6.98
N SER A 143 3.47 10.54 -6.09
CA SER A 143 2.47 10.23 -5.04
C SER A 143 2.98 10.44 -3.62
N HIS A 144 4.03 11.24 -3.42
CA HIS A 144 4.52 11.61 -2.08
C HIS A 144 5.26 12.95 -2.09
N ALA A 145 5.45 13.51 -0.89
CA ALA A 145 6.39 14.58 -0.58
C ALA A 145 7.30 14.14 0.58
N HIS A 146 8.45 14.77 0.71
CA HIS A 146 9.39 14.54 1.80
C HIS A 146 9.12 15.53 2.93
N LEU A 147 9.04 15.03 4.16
CA LEU A 147 8.97 15.83 5.38
C LEU A 147 10.20 15.51 6.23
N PHE A 148 11.12 16.46 6.37
CA PHE A 148 12.30 16.27 7.22
C PHE A 148 12.04 16.82 8.61
N HIS A 149 12.29 16.01 9.65
CA HIS A 149 12.31 16.47 11.04
C HIS A 149 13.75 16.72 11.48
N PHE A 150 14.03 17.96 11.86
CA PHE A 150 15.26 18.43 12.46
C PHE A 150 15.02 18.96 13.87
N VAL A 151 16.06 18.92 14.69
CA VAL A 151 16.09 19.51 16.02
C VAL A 151 17.39 20.28 16.22
N GLN A 152 17.37 21.26 17.13
CA GLN A 152 18.58 21.97 17.52
C GLN A 152 19.50 21.09 18.39
N ASP A 153 18.91 20.35 19.34
CA ASP A 153 19.61 19.46 20.27
C ASP A 153 18.92 18.09 20.35
N GLU A 154 19.69 16.99 20.30
CA GLU A 154 19.13 15.62 20.30
C GLU A 154 18.51 15.21 21.65
N GLU A 155 18.98 15.75 22.77
CA GLU A 155 18.54 15.38 24.12
C GLU A 155 17.52 16.36 24.70
N GLN A 156 17.57 17.65 24.33
CA GLN A 156 16.74 18.72 24.91
C GLN A 156 15.47 19.07 24.11
N HIS A 157 15.30 18.54 22.89
CA HIS A 157 14.18 18.93 22.02
C HIS A 157 12.80 18.52 22.55
N THR A 158 11.81 19.35 22.24
CA THR A 158 10.41 19.11 22.56
C THR A 158 9.86 17.99 21.69
N PHE A 159 9.57 16.84 22.30
CA PHE A 159 9.00 15.67 21.64
C PHE A 159 7.94 15.00 22.54
N ASN A 160 6.67 15.33 22.32
CA ASN A 160 5.53 14.92 23.14
C ASN A 160 5.10 13.47 22.85
N ALA A 161 6.04 12.52 23.02
CA ALA A 161 5.89 11.14 22.56
C ALA A 161 4.69 10.38 23.14
N GLU A 162 4.20 10.77 24.32
CA GLU A 162 3.07 10.18 25.03
C GLU A 162 1.72 10.91 24.80
N ASP A 163 1.66 11.94 23.94
CA ASP A 163 0.40 12.61 23.59
C ASP A 163 -0.60 11.61 22.96
N PRO A 164 -1.77 11.36 23.57
CA PRO A 164 -2.77 10.44 23.02
C PRO A 164 -3.29 10.84 21.63
N ALA A 165 -3.21 12.11 21.25
CA ALA A 165 -3.60 12.62 19.93
C ALA A 165 -2.45 12.60 18.88
N VAL A 166 -1.30 12.02 19.24
CA VAL A 166 -0.19 11.64 18.35
C VAL A 166 -0.06 10.11 18.25
N ARG A 167 -0.50 9.37 19.28
CA ARG A 167 -0.37 7.92 19.38
C ARG A 167 -1.39 7.17 18.52
N VAL A 168 -0.89 6.28 17.66
CA VAL A 168 -1.70 5.38 16.84
C VAL A 168 -1.75 3.97 17.45
N PRO A 169 -2.80 3.17 17.19
CA PRO A 169 -2.81 1.75 17.54
C PRO A 169 -1.63 0.98 16.94
N SER A 170 -1.20 -0.09 17.62
CA SER A 170 -0.19 -1.01 17.11
C SER A 170 -0.83 -2.26 16.52
N ALA A 171 -0.27 -2.79 15.42
CA ALA A 171 -0.66 -4.12 14.92
C ALA A 171 -0.46 -5.22 15.98
N ARG A 172 0.45 -5.01 16.94
CA ARG A 172 0.64 -5.87 18.12
C ARG A 172 -0.63 -5.99 18.98
N ALA A 173 -1.40 -4.90 19.12
CA ALA A 173 -2.71 -4.89 19.74
C ALA A 173 -3.80 -5.39 18.76
N LEU A 174 -3.93 -4.75 17.59
CA LEU A 174 -5.06 -4.96 16.68
C LEU A 174 -5.05 -6.31 15.96
N VAL A 175 -3.91 -6.74 15.44
CA VAL A 175 -3.79 -7.92 14.56
C VAL A 175 -3.36 -9.17 15.33
N TYR A 176 -2.49 -9.02 16.33
CA TYR A 176 -1.85 -10.16 16.99
C TYR A 176 -2.38 -10.45 18.41
N GLY A 177 -3.14 -9.55 19.02
CA GLY A 177 -3.67 -9.71 20.39
C GLY A 177 -2.59 -9.95 21.46
N ASP A 178 -1.33 -9.56 21.19
CA ASP A 178 -0.19 -9.85 22.05
C ASP A 178 -0.21 -8.93 23.27
N ARG A 179 -0.30 -9.52 24.47
CA ARG A 179 -0.35 -8.83 25.76
C ARG A 179 0.85 -7.92 26.07
N ARG A 180 1.90 -7.96 25.23
CA ARG A 180 3.05 -7.05 25.25
C ARG A 180 2.87 -5.80 24.37
N ALA A 181 1.69 -5.58 23.79
CA ALA A 181 1.33 -4.31 23.19
C ALA A 181 1.19 -3.23 24.28
N ASN A 182 1.70 -2.02 24.00
CA ASN A 182 1.47 -0.88 24.88
C ASN A 182 -0.01 -0.44 24.78
N PRO A 183 -0.75 -0.34 25.90
CA PRO A 183 -2.16 0.08 25.89
C PRO A 183 -2.38 1.54 25.48
N THR A 184 -1.35 2.41 25.52
CA THR A 184 -1.44 3.78 24.96
C THR A 184 -1.13 3.82 23.46
N GLY A 185 -0.94 2.68 22.79
CA GLY A 185 -0.58 2.61 21.39
C GLY A 185 0.93 2.78 21.16
N ARG A 186 1.29 3.41 20.05
CA ARG A 186 2.68 3.64 19.60
C ARG A 186 2.78 4.98 18.90
N LEU A 187 4.01 5.45 18.67
CA LEU A 187 4.25 6.50 17.68
C LEU A 187 3.94 6.00 16.26
N PRO A 188 3.53 6.89 15.34
CA PRO A 188 3.47 6.60 13.91
C PRO A 188 4.82 6.06 13.37
N ASP A 189 4.78 5.36 12.24
CA ASP A 189 6.00 5.07 11.47
C ASP A 189 6.52 6.38 10.83
N ASP A 190 7.75 6.38 10.31
CA ASP A 190 8.28 7.50 9.51
C ASP A 190 7.66 7.57 8.10
N THR A 191 7.15 6.46 7.59
CA THR A 191 6.31 6.46 6.38
C THR A 191 4.86 6.73 6.77
N TRP A 192 4.36 7.93 6.49
CA TRP A 192 2.98 8.36 6.80
C TRP A 192 1.98 7.84 5.76
N ILE A 193 1.90 6.52 5.70
CA ILE A 193 0.85 5.73 5.04
C ILE A 193 -0.02 5.04 6.11
N LEU A 194 -1.29 4.79 5.79
CA LEU A 194 -2.07 3.79 6.50
C LEU A 194 -1.91 2.43 5.80
N ARG A 195 -1.60 1.38 6.57
CA ARG A 195 -1.57 -0.02 6.11
C ARG A 195 -2.95 -0.66 6.27
N PRO A 196 -3.72 -0.96 5.19
CA PRO A 196 -5.03 -1.60 5.33
C PRO A 196 -4.96 -2.97 6.01
N GLN A 197 -3.79 -3.64 6.00
CA GLN A 197 -3.61 -4.94 6.64
C GLN A 197 -3.57 -4.88 8.18
N ASP A 198 -3.51 -3.68 8.78
CA ASP A 198 -3.48 -3.48 10.24
C ASP A 198 -4.89 -3.25 10.83
N LEU A 199 -5.89 -2.87 10.02
CA LEU A 199 -7.29 -2.63 10.41
C LEU A 199 -8.17 -3.88 10.14
N ARG A 200 -7.82 -5.00 10.76
CA ARG A 200 -8.52 -6.27 10.49
C ARG A 200 -9.87 -6.36 11.20
N GLU A 201 -10.85 -6.90 10.49
CA GLU A 201 -12.14 -7.41 10.98
C GLU A 201 -13.22 -6.39 11.37
N GLU A 202 -13.02 -5.08 11.13
CA GLU A 202 -14.12 -4.09 11.18
C GLU A 202 -14.82 -3.96 9.80
N PRO A 203 -16.17 -3.99 9.72
CA PRO A 203 -16.91 -3.80 8.47
C PRO A 203 -16.74 -2.40 7.84
N ASP A 204 -16.43 -1.41 8.68
CA ASP A 204 -16.30 0.01 8.31
C ASP A 204 -14.83 0.40 8.01
N ALA A 205 -13.92 -0.58 7.89
CA ALA A 205 -12.49 -0.37 7.63
C ALA A 205 -12.07 -0.67 6.18
N PHE A 206 -11.01 0.01 5.74
CA PHE A 206 -10.49 -0.03 4.37
C PHE A 206 -10.20 -1.45 3.86
N GLN A 207 -10.89 -1.83 2.79
CA GLN A 207 -10.61 -3.02 2.02
C GLN A 207 -9.32 -2.84 1.21
N PRO A 208 -8.65 -3.93 0.76
CA PRO A 208 -7.42 -3.85 -0.05
C PRO A 208 -7.56 -3.20 -1.44
N MET A 209 -8.75 -2.68 -1.79
CA MET A 209 -9.08 -2.03 -3.06
C MET A 209 -9.70 -0.64 -2.86
N ASP A 210 -9.86 -0.17 -1.62
CA ASP A 210 -10.36 1.17 -1.33
C ASP A 210 -9.20 2.17 -1.39
N ASP A 211 -9.48 3.43 -1.75
CA ASP A 211 -8.56 4.53 -1.50
C ASP A 211 -8.36 4.64 0.02
N THR A 212 -7.20 4.21 0.52
CA THR A 212 -6.86 4.29 1.95
C THR A 212 -6.70 5.76 2.32
N TRP A 213 -7.16 6.18 3.51
CA TRP A 213 -7.13 7.60 3.85
C TRP A 213 -5.81 7.99 4.49
N TYR A 214 -5.07 8.82 3.76
CA TYR A 214 -3.87 9.52 4.19
C TYR A 214 -4.26 10.87 4.82
N PHE A 215 -3.24 11.67 5.14
CA PHE A 215 -3.39 13.11 4.96
C PHE A 215 -3.51 13.40 3.45
N SER A 216 -4.71 13.30 2.88
CA SER A 216 -4.92 13.58 1.46
C SER A 216 -4.60 15.04 1.13
N ARG A 217 -3.98 15.31 -0.03
CA ARG A 217 -3.79 16.68 -0.53
C ARG A 217 -5.15 17.41 -0.58
N VAL A 218 -5.19 18.68 -0.21
CA VAL A 218 -6.46 19.44 -0.09
C VAL A 218 -7.07 19.71 -1.48
N ALA A 219 -7.94 18.79 -1.91
CA ALA A 219 -8.60 18.82 -3.21
C ALA A 219 -9.68 19.91 -3.29
N GLY A 220 -10.05 20.30 -4.51
CA GLY A 220 -11.02 21.38 -4.77
C GLY A 220 -12.43 21.17 -4.20
N THR A 221 -12.78 19.93 -3.81
CA THR A 221 -14.08 19.55 -3.25
C THR A 221 -14.08 19.41 -1.72
N PHE A 222 -12.94 19.58 -1.05
CA PHE A 222 -12.85 19.38 0.40
C PHE A 222 -13.32 20.63 1.16
N LYS A 223 -14.06 20.45 2.27
CA LYS A 223 -14.52 21.55 3.16
C LYS A 223 -13.38 22.49 3.60
N GLU A 224 -12.18 21.93 3.77
CA GLU A 224 -10.98 22.69 4.19
C GLU A 224 -10.46 23.65 3.11
N ARG A 225 -10.79 23.43 1.82
CA ARG A 225 -10.19 24.15 0.70
C ARG A 225 -10.59 25.63 0.72
N GLN A 226 -9.62 26.50 0.97
CA GLN A 226 -9.83 27.96 1.03
C GLN A 226 -9.94 28.62 -0.35
N GLY A 227 -9.57 27.91 -1.41
CA GLY A 227 -9.68 28.37 -2.81
C GLY A 227 -8.56 29.31 -3.26
N PHE A 228 -8.17 30.29 -2.45
CA PHE A 228 -7.24 31.36 -2.86
C PHE A 228 -5.79 30.89 -3.12
N HIS A 229 -5.25 29.97 -2.31
CA HIS A 229 -3.89 29.45 -2.49
C HIS A 229 -3.88 28.12 -3.26
N GLY A 230 -2.93 27.95 -4.19
CA GLY A 230 -2.81 26.73 -5.00
C GLY A 230 -2.48 25.48 -4.18
N CYS A 231 -1.35 25.52 -3.49
CA CYS A 231 -0.77 24.42 -2.70
C CYS A 231 -1.17 24.55 -1.22
N GLN A 232 -2.44 24.27 -0.89
CA GLN A 232 -2.87 24.23 0.50
C GLN A 232 -2.47 22.89 1.17
N MET A 233 -1.72 22.98 2.27
CA MET A 233 -1.42 21.86 3.15
C MET A 233 -2.61 21.45 4.03
N PRO A 234 -2.78 20.17 4.42
CA PRO A 234 -3.92 19.70 5.22
C PRO A 234 -3.78 19.99 6.72
N GLU A 235 -4.84 20.44 7.38
CA GLU A 235 -4.82 20.81 8.82
C GLU A 235 -4.36 19.66 9.74
N GLN A 236 -4.82 18.42 9.55
CA GLN A 236 -4.45 17.30 10.42
C GLN A 236 -2.98 16.83 10.24
N LEU A 237 -2.37 17.05 9.06
CA LEU A 237 -0.96 16.75 8.81
C LEU A 237 -0.08 17.60 9.72
N LEU A 238 -0.32 18.90 9.68
CA LEU A 238 0.37 19.89 10.50
C LEU A 238 -0.03 19.74 11.97
N GLY A 239 -1.28 19.34 12.25
CA GLY A 239 -1.77 19.04 13.58
C GLY A 239 -0.94 17.96 14.30
N ARG A 240 -0.53 16.90 13.58
CA ARG A 240 0.38 15.88 14.11
C ARG A 240 1.76 16.47 14.43
N ILE A 241 2.31 17.32 13.56
CA ILE A 241 3.62 17.97 13.77
C ILE A 241 3.57 18.94 14.97
N VAL A 242 2.59 19.85 15.00
CA VAL A 242 2.42 20.84 16.07
C VAL A 242 2.17 20.19 17.42
N ARG A 243 1.34 19.13 17.50
CA ARG A 243 1.18 18.35 18.75
C ARG A 243 2.47 17.68 19.20
N THR A 244 3.23 17.09 18.27
CA THR A 244 4.46 16.35 18.60
C THR A 244 5.59 17.27 19.06
N CYS A 245 5.76 18.42 18.41
CA CYS A 245 6.97 19.25 18.54
C CYS A 245 6.77 20.62 19.23
N SER A 246 5.60 20.90 19.81
CA SER A 246 5.33 22.12 20.59
C SER A 246 4.29 21.85 21.69
N ARG A 247 4.19 22.73 22.69
CA ARG A 247 3.18 22.73 23.77
C ARG A 247 2.18 23.90 23.58
N PRO A 248 1.01 23.90 24.23
CA PRO A 248 0.18 25.11 24.31
C PRO A 248 0.97 26.29 24.89
N GLY A 249 0.88 27.46 24.26
CA GLY A 249 1.67 28.65 24.57
C GLY A 249 3.04 28.75 23.88
N ASP A 250 3.59 27.67 23.32
CA ASP A 250 4.84 27.73 22.53
C ASP A 250 4.61 28.51 21.22
N LEU A 251 5.67 29.08 20.64
CA LEU A 251 5.64 29.89 19.42
C LEU A 251 5.98 29.07 18.16
N VAL A 252 5.02 29.00 17.23
CA VAL A 252 5.13 28.30 15.94
C VAL A 252 5.40 29.29 14.80
N LEU A 253 6.46 29.06 14.03
CA LEU A 253 6.84 29.85 12.86
C LEU A 253 6.53 29.12 11.55
N ASP A 254 5.98 29.84 10.58
CA ASP A 254 5.93 29.42 9.17
C ASP A 254 6.54 30.53 8.27
N PRO A 255 7.74 30.32 7.71
CA PRO A 255 8.38 31.31 6.83
C PRO A 255 7.80 31.32 5.39
N PHE A 256 6.85 30.44 5.06
CA PHE A 256 6.23 30.30 3.74
C PHE A 256 4.71 30.09 3.86
N ALA A 257 4.05 30.99 4.59
CA ALA A 257 2.72 30.75 5.15
C ALA A 257 1.63 30.44 4.10
N GLY A 258 1.64 31.09 2.93
CA GLY A 258 0.77 30.85 1.78
C GLY A 258 -0.72 30.79 2.13
N SER A 259 -1.24 29.58 2.32
CA SER A 259 -2.63 29.33 2.72
C SER A 259 -2.94 29.61 4.21
N GLY A 260 -1.93 29.87 5.03
CA GLY A 260 -2.01 30.07 6.48
C GLY A 260 -2.27 28.80 7.30
N THR A 261 -2.20 27.59 6.72
CA THR A 261 -2.65 26.36 7.42
C THR A 261 -1.84 26.06 8.68
N THR A 262 -0.51 26.17 8.67
CA THR A 262 0.35 25.92 9.86
C THR A 262 -0.07 26.79 11.06
N LEU A 263 -0.38 28.04 10.77
CA LEU A 263 -0.68 29.10 11.73
C LEU A 263 -2.12 29.01 12.22
N ALA A 264 -3.06 28.67 11.33
CA ALA A 264 -4.41 28.27 11.69
C ALA A 264 -4.38 27.08 12.66
N VAL A 265 -3.61 26.03 12.35
CA VAL A 265 -3.44 24.85 13.22
C VAL A 265 -2.80 25.22 14.55
N ALA A 266 -1.80 26.10 14.57
CA ALA A 266 -1.18 26.61 15.79
C ALA A 266 -2.22 27.33 16.68
N LYS A 267 -2.99 28.29 16.14
CA LYS A 267 -4.07 28.98 16.87
C LYS A 267 -5.11 28.01 17.41
N LYS A 268 -5.63 27.10 16.57
CA LYS A 268 -6.60 26.07 16.97
C LYS A 268 -6.09 25.21 18.13
N LEU A 269 -4.81 24.85 18.11
CA LEU A 269 -4.15 24.07 19.16
C LEU A 269 -3.61 24.91 20.33
N GLY A 270 -3.93 26.21 20.41
CA GLY A 270 -3.54 27.08 21.52
C GLY A 270 -2.04 27.36 21.61
N ARG A 271 -1.34 27.41 20.47
CA ARG A 271 0.03 27.93 20.33
C ARG A 271 -0.03 29.39 19.89
N GLN A 272 1.01 30.16 20.24
CA GLN A 272 1.24 31.43 19.56
C GLN A 272 1.85 31.15 18.18
N PHE A 273 1.70 32.08 17.24
CA PHE A 273 2.20 31.87 15.88
C PHE A 273 2.80 33.11 15.24
N LEU A 274 3.66 32.91 14.24
CA LEU A 274 4.18 33.95 13.38
C LEU A 274 4.30 33.41 11.95
N GLY A 275 3.83 34.17 10.96
CA GLY A 275 3.92 33.80 9.56
C GLY A 275 4.65 34.85 8.73
N PHE A 276 5.40 34.41 7.71
CA PHE A 276 5.90 35.26 6.64
C PHE A 276 5.32 34.81 5.30
N GLU A 277 4.95 35.77 4.46
CA GLU A 277 4.41 35.53 3.12
C GLU A 277 4.84 36.67 2.18
N LEU A 278 5.28 36.34 0.97
CA LEU A 278 5.72 37.34 0.01
C LEU A 278 4.51 38.06 -0.63
N SER A 279 3.48 37.30 -0.99
CA SER A 279 2.28 37.83 -1.65
C SER A 279 1.43 38.70 -0.73
N THR A 280 1.10 39.90 -1.23
CA THR A 280 0.23 40.85 -0.52
C THR A 280 -1.18 40.28 -0.35
N ASP A 281 -1.68 39.55 -1.34
CA ASP A 281 -3.04 39.01 -1.30
C ASP A 281 -3.09 37.69 -0.48
N TYR A 282 -2.08 36.81 -0.56
CA TYR A 282 -2.02 35.62 0.32
C TYR A 282 -1.83 36.00 1.79
N ALA A 283 -0.95 36.96 2.13
CA ALA A 283 -0.80 37.44 3.50
C ALA A 283 -2.13 37.98 4.06
N LYS A 284 -2.88 38.73 3.24
CA LYS A 284 -4.21 39.27 3.56
C LYS A 284 -5.26 38.18 3.75
N TYR A 285 -5.43 37.25 2.81
CA TYR A 285 -6.45 36.18 2.92
C TYR A 285 -6.09 35.15 4.01
N GLY A 286 -4.79 34.89 4.21
CA GLY A 286 -4.28 34.07 5.31
C GLY A 286 -4.60 34.66 6.69
N ASN A 287 -4.35 35.96 6.89
CA ASN A 287 -4.75 36.65 8.12
C ASN A 287 -6.28 36.60 8.31
N GLN A 288 -7.07 36.91 7.28
CA GLN A 288 -8.54 36.84 7.37
C GLN A 288 -9.06 35.44 7.73
N ARG A 289 -8.43 34.37 7.19
CA ARG A 289 -8.73 32.98 7.59
C ARG A 289 -8.45 32.76 9.07
N ILE A 290 -7.31 33.22 9.58
CA ILE A 290 -6.85 32.93 10.95
C ILE A 290 -7.56 33.82 11.98
N GLU A 291 -7.94 35.05 11.63
CA GLU A 291 -8.76 35.95 12.46
C GLU A 291 -10.14 35.33 12.73
N ALA A 292 -10.72 34.61 11.76
CA ALA A 292 -12.04 33.97 11.84
C ALA A 292 -12.07 32.58 12.54
N LEU A 293 -10.99 32.15 13.18
CA LEU A 293 -10.88 30.89 13.94
C LEU A 293 -10.77 31.14 15.45
N ASP A 294 -11.23 30.21 16.27
CA ASP A 294 -11.07 30.27 17.73
C ASP A 294 -10.04 29.26 18.27
N VAL A 295 -9.54 29.52 19.48
CA VAL A 295 -8.64 28.59 20.18
C VAL A 295 -9.47 27.40 20.70
N GLY A 296 -9.12 26.19 20.29
CA GLY A 296 -9.86 24.96 20.57
C GLY A 296 -10.77 24.48 19.44
N ASP A 297 -10.85 25.20 18.31
CA ASP A 297 -11.56 24.76 17.10
C ASP A 297 -11.04 23.40 16.58
N ASP A 298 -11.96 22.56 16.08
CA ASP A 298 -11.63 21.28 15.46
C ASP A 298 -10.72 21.47 14.23
N LEU A 299 -9.67 20.64 14.12
CA LEU A 299 -8.87 20.54 12.91
C LEU A 299 -9.69 19.87 11.79
N ASN A 300 -9.70 20.46 10.60
CA ASN A 300 -10.48 19.94 9.47
C ASN A 300 -9.96 18.58 8.97
N GLY A 301 -10.88 17.66 8.68
CA GLY A 301 -10.57 16.26 8.37
C GLY A 301 -10.47 15.38 9.63
N PRO A 302 -10.40 14.05 9.49
CA PRO A 302 -10.37 13.13 10.63
C PRO A 302 -9.01 13.15 11.35
N ALA A 303 -9.02 13.14 12.70
CA ALA A 303 -7.81 13.16 13.52
C ALA A 303 -6.92 11.92 13.33
N ASP A 304 -7.57 10.75 13.27
CA ASP A 304 -7.10 9.59 12.52
C ASP A 304 -8.30 9.08 11.68
N PRO A 305 -8.11 8.70 10.41
CA PRO A 305 -9.20 8.27 9.54
C PRO A 305 -9.66 6.83 9.84
N VAL A 306 -10.37 6.66 10.96
CA VAL A 306 -11.06 5.42 11.34
C VAL A 306 -12.56 5.42 10.98
N GLY A 307 -12.99 6.33 10.09
CA GLY A 307 -14.31 6.24 9.45
C GLY A 307 -14.81 7.54 8.80
N SER A 308 -15.85 7.39 8.00
CA SER A 308 -16.83 8.45 7.68
C SER A 308 -18.13 8.19 8.47
N ALA A 309 -18.97 9.21 8.63
CA ALA A 309 -20.14 9.18 9.52
C ALA A 309 -21.47 9.27 8.74
N PRO A 310 -22.64 8.91 9.33
CA PRO A 310 -22.95 7.82 10.29
C PRO A 310 -24.24 7.04 9.86
N THR A 311 -24.86 6.04 10.51
CA THR A 311 -24.61 5.12 11.65
C THR A 311 -25.59 3.94 11.53
N THR A 312 -25.27 2.72 12.00
CA THR A 312 -26.30 1.72 12.40
C THR A 312 -25.89 0.92 13.65
N ALA A 313 -26.84 0.24 14.29
CA ALA A 313 -26.81 -0.02 15.74
C ALA A 313 -26.41 -1.44 16.20
N LYS A 314 -25.50 -2.16 15.52
CA LYS A 314 -25.19 -3.58 15.84
C LYS A 314 -23.71 -4.00 15.92
N GLY A 315 -22.76 -3.08 16.07
CA GLY A 315 -21.36 -3.41 16.38
C GLY A 315 -21.14 -3.85 17.84
N ARG A 316 -20.26 -4.83 18.10
CA ARG A 316 -19.99 -5.37 19.45
C ARG A 316 -18.56 -5.07 19.91
N ARG A 317 -18.39 -4.06 20.77
CA ARG A 317 -17.09 -3.56 21.26
C ARG A 317 -16.55 -4.34 22.47
N LEU A 318 -15.21 -4.35 22.63
CA LEU A 318 -14.55 -4.71 23.90
C LEU A 318 -14.83 -3.64 24.96
N LYS A 319 -15.21 -4.06 26.18
CA LYS A 319 -15.45 -3.13 27.30
C LYS A 319 -14.14 -2.66 27.93
N GLY A 320 -13.99 -1.35 28.11
CA GLY A 320 -12.94 -0.76 28.96
C GLY A 320 -11.62 -0.38 28.27
N HIS A 321 -11.56 -0.31 26.94
CA HIS A 321 -10.39 0.22 26.25
C HIS A 321 -10.33 1.76 26.38
N PRO A 322 -9.22 2.38 26.81
CA PRO A 322 -9.19 3.82 27.12
C PRO A 322 -9.38 4.72 25.90
N LEU A 323 -8.97 4.28 24.70
CA LEU A 323 -9.22 4.99 23.43
C LEU A 323 -10.65 4.76 22.87
N VAL A 324 -11.58 4.22 23.65
CA VAL A 324 -12.99 3.99 23.27
C VAL A 324 -13.91 4.65 24.31
N GLY A 325 -13.85 5.99 24.36
CA GLY A 325 -14.65 6.82 25.26
C GLY A 325 -16.16 6.82 24.93
N PRO A 326 -17.01 7.17 25.91
CA PRO A 326 -18.46 7.25 25.71
C PRO A 326 -18.86 8.55 25.00
N THR A 327 -19.42 8.44 23.79
CA THR A 327 -20.02 9.58 23.09
C THR A 327 -21.32 9.99 23.76
N ALA A 328 -21.31 11.13 24.46
CA ALA A 328 -22.51 11.77 24.97
C ALA A 328 -22.92 12.93 24.06
N HIS A 329 -24.16 12.93 23.58
CA HIS A 329 -25.08 14.07 23.40
C HIS A 329 -26.24 13.62 22.49
N THR A 330 -27.47 13.74 22.99
CA THR A 330 -28.70 13.35 22.28
C THR A 330 -29.56 14.60 22.08
N PRO A 331 -29.80 15.05 20.85
CA PRO A 331 -30.78 16.11 20.57
C PRO A 331 -32.21 15.62 20.87
N GLN A 332 -33.07 16.53 21.32
CA GLN A 332 -34.50 16.26 21.50
C GLN A 332 -35.26 16.29 20.16
N GLU A 333 -36.42 15.65 20.14
CA GLU A 333 -37.39 15.73 19.03
C GLU A 333 -37.93 17.17 18.88
N ALA A 334 -38.09 17.61 17.63
CA ALA A 334 -38.78 18.84 17.26
C ALA A 334 -39.58 18.60 15.97
N GLU A 335 -40.70 19.32 15.84
CA GLU A 335 -41.80 18.94 14.94
C GLU A 335 -41.57 19.29 13.45
N ALA A 336 -42.30 18.60 12.58
CA ALA A 336 -42.26 18.83 11.14
C ALA A 336 -43.17 19.98 10.71
N SER A 337 -42.78 20.70 9.66
CA SER A 337 -43.69 21.50 8.82
C SER A 337 -43.15 21.56 7.38
N PRO A 338 -44.01 21.41 6.36
CA PRO A 338 -43.57 21.35 4.97
C PRO A 338 -43.35 22.75 4.38
N VAL A 339 -42.41 22.84 3.43
CA VAL A 339 -42.27 24.00 2.53
C VAL A 339 -42.52 23.52 1.11
N GLU A 340 -43.54 24.09 0.46
CA GLU A 340 -43.83 23.85 -0.95
C GLU A 340 -42.75 24.49 -1.83
N THR A 341 -42.30 23.79 -2.87
CA THR A 341 -41.47 24.38 -3.94
C THR A 341 -42.25 24.41 -5.25
N THR A 342 -42.62 25.62 -5.66
CA THR A 342 -43.33 25.88 -6.91
C THR A 342 -42.48 25.52 -8.13
N ALA A 343 -43.06 24.79 -9.08
CA ALA A 343 -42.37 24.45 -10.33
C ALA A 343 -42.16 25.67 -11.24
N ALA A 344 -40.97 25.76 -11.84
CA ALA A 344 -40.67 26.68 -12.94
C ALA A 344 -40.10 25.89 -14.12
N SER A 345 -40.86 25.78 -15.21
CA SER A 345 -40.49 25.03 -16.41
C SER A 345 -39.56 25.82 -17.34
N LEU A 346 -38.59 25.15 -17.95
CA LEU A 346 -38.03 25.58 -19.24
C LEU A 346 -37.97 24.41 -20.23
N SER A 347 -38.01 24.76 -21.53
CA SER A 347 -38.47 23.89 -22.60
C SER A 347 -37.42 22.93 -23.16
N ALA A 348 -37.86 21.71 -23.49
CA ALA A 348 -37.09 20.74 -24.27
C ALA A 348 -36.92 21.15 -25.74
N LYS A 349 -35.93 20.55 -26.42
CA LYS A 349 -35.91 20.43 -27.88
C LYS A 349 -35.57 19.01 -28.34
N GLU A 350 -36.56 18.41 -28.99
CA GLU A 350 -36.45 17.65 -30.24
C GLU A 350 -35.53 16.41 -30.25
N ALA A 351 -36.15 15.25 -30.00
CA ALA A 351 -35.68 13.94 -30.46
C ALA A 351 -36.57 13.43 -31.62
N PRO A 352 -36.04 12.65 -32.58
CA PRO A 352 -36.83 12.07 -33.66
C PRO A 352 -37.70 10.88 -33.20
N THR A 353 -38.81 10.67 -33.91
CA THR A 353 -39.92 9.77 -33.55
C THR A 353 -39.70 8.27 -33.87
N PRO A 354 -40.51 7.35 -33.29
CA PRO A 354 -40.11 5.95 -33.08
C PRO A 354 -40.52 4.96 -34.19
N VAL A 355 -39.91 3.76 -34.13
CA VAL A 355 -40.40 2.55 -34.83
C VAL A 355 -41.20 1.69 -33.84
N SER A 356 -42.35 1.18 -34.28
CA SER A 356 -43.25 0.35 -33.47
C SER A 356 -43.09 -1.14 -33.77
N SER A 357 -42.91 -1.96 -32.73
CA SER A 357 -43.49 -3.31 -32.66
C SER A 357 -43.66 -3.73 -31.20
N ALA A 358 -44.70 -4.49 -30.90
CA ALA A 358 -45.08 -4.82 -29.53
C ALA A 358 -44.83 -6.31 -29.21
N HIS A 359 -44.10 -6.58 -28.14
CA HIS A 359 -44.23 -7.82 -27.36
C HIS A 359 -43.89 -7.55 -25.89
N ALA A 360 -44.89 -7.08 -25.13
CA ALA A 360 -44.80 -6.95 -23.68
C ALA A 360 -44.90 -8.34 -23.00
N SER A 361 -43.82 -9.12 -23.09
CA SER A 361 -43.59 -10.20 -22.13
C SER A 361 -43.27 -9.58 -20.78
N ALA A 362 -43.82 -10.11 -19.69
CA ALA A 362 -43.65 -9.54 -18.36
C ALA A 362 -42.18 -9.59 -17.94
N ALA A 363 -41.54 -8.42 -17.80
CA ALA A 363 -40.21 -8.33 -17.22
C ALA A 363 -40.25 -8.82 -15.76
N PRO A 364 -39.35 -9.70 -15.33
CA PRO A 364 -39.29 -10.10 -13.93
C PRO A 364 -38.95 -8.87 -13.08
N THR A 365 -39.77 -8.59 -12.08
CA THR A 365 -39.51 -7.50 -11.11
C THR A 365 -38.25 -7.83 -10.32
N ALA A 366 -37.14 -7.19 -10.68
CA ALA A 366 -35.89 -7.31 -9.95
C ALA A 366 -36.10 -6.91 -8.46
N PRO A 367 -35.51 -7.63 -7.49
CA PRO A 367 -35.63 -7.28 -6.08
C PRO A 367 -35.10 -5.86 -5.83
N VAL A 368 -35.97 -4.99 -5.30
CA VAL A 368 -35.61 -3.61 -4.97
C VAL A 368 -34.54 -3.63 -3.87
N GLY A 369 -33.33 -3.16 -4.19
CA GLY A 369 -32.22 -3.01 -3.25
C GLY A 369 -30.89 -3.63 -3.70
N LEU A 370 -30.87 -4.48 -4.74
CA LEU A 370 -29.61 -5.05 -5.26
C LEU A 370 -28.99 -4.16 -6.35
N SER A 371 -27.68 -3.95 -6.27
CA SER A 371 -26.91 -3.29 -7.32
C SER A 371 -26.76 -4.17 -8.57
N LEU A 372 -26.46 -3.55 -9.73
CA LEU A 372 -26.14 -4.28 -10.97
C LEU A 372 -25.00 -5.30 -10.75
N ARG A 373 -24.05 -5.00 -9.86
CA ARG A 373 -22.96 -5.92 -9.47
C ARG A 373 -23.50 -7.14 -8.75
N GLU A 374 -24.38 -6.98 -7.77
CA GLU A 374 -24.93 -8.10 -6.98
C GLU A 374 -25.83 -8.99 -7.84
N LEU A 375 -26.62 -8.41 -8.74
CA LEU A 375 -27.38 -9.17 -9.74
C LEU A 375 -26.45 -9.99 -10.67
N THR A 376 -25.30 -9.43 -11.05
CA THR A 376 -24.27 -10.12 -11.84
C THR A 376 -23.57 -11.23 -11.05
N GLU A 377 -23.15 -10.96 -9.80
CA GLU A 377 -22.56 -11.96 -8.89
C GLU A 377 -23.55 -13.11 -8.63
N GLN A 378 -24.85 -12.81 -8.44
CA GLN A 378 -25.90 -13.82 -8.23
C GLN A 378 -26.12 -14.69 -9.49
N ALA A 379 -26.33 -14.10 -10.66
CA ALA A 379 -26.57 -14.86 -11.89
C ALA A 379 -25.36 -15.75 -12.27
N LEU A 380 -24.13 -15.30 -11.98
CA LEU A 380 -22.91 -16.12 -12.15
C LEU A 380 -22.86 -17.30 -11.14
N ILE A 381 -23.29 -17.07 -9.89
CA ILE A 381 -23.43 -18.13 -8.87
C ILE A 381 -24.51 -19.14 -9.26
N GLU A 382 -25.63 -18.70 -9.80
CA GLU A 382 -26.73 -19.56 -10.25
C GLU A 382 -26.29 -20.42 -11.45
N ALA A 383 -25.66 -19.82 -12.46
CA ALA A 383 -25.06 -20.55 -13.58
C ALA A 383 -24.06 -21.62 -13.08
N PHE A 384 -23.08 -21.24 -12.24
CA PHE A 384 -22.14 -22.20 -11.66
C PHE A 384 -22.85 -23.31 -10.87
N SER A 385 -23.87 -22.97 -10.08
CA SER A 385 -24.61 -23.93 -9.26
C SER A 385 -25.39 -24.95 -10.09
N ALA A 386 -25.90 -24.54 -11.25
CA ALA A 386 -26.55 -25.42 -12.22
C ALA A 386 -25.54 -26.32 -12.95
N THR A 387 -24.44 -25.77 -13.46
CA THR A 387 -23.50 -26.56 -14.29
C THR A 387 -22.65 -27.55 -13.50
N ARG A 388 -22.28 -27.21 -12.25
CA ARG A 388 -21.11 -27.81 -11.56
C ARG A 388 -21.15 -29.31 -11.32
N ASP A 389 -22.31 -29.95 -11.24
CA ASP A 389 -22.47 -31.38 -10.91
C ASP A 389 -21.58 -31.81 -9.71
N GLY A 390 -21.76 -31.12 -8.58
CA GLY A 390 -20.97 -31.29 -7.36
C GLY A 390 -19.53 -30.73 -7.40
N ALA A 391 -18.94 -30.49 -8.57
CA ALA A 391 -17.54 -30.09 -8.75
C ALA A 391 -17.15 -28.79 -8.04
N SER A 392 -15.86 -28.63 -7.72
CA SER A 392 -15.31 -27.36 -7.21
C SER A 392 -14.97 -26.40 -8.36
N VAL A 393 -14.83 -25.10 -8.08
CA VAL A 393 -14.33 -24.12 -9.07
C VAL A 393 -12.91 -24.49 -9.53
N ASP A 394 -12.05 -24.94 -8.62
CA ASP A 394 -10.72 -25.46 -8.96
C ASP A 394 -10.81 -26.60 -10.01
N TRP A 395 -11.82 -27.47 -9.91
CA TRP A 395 -12.04 -28.56 -10.88
C TRP A 395 -12.67 -28.05 -12.18
N LEU A 396 -13.62 -27.13 -12.12
CA LEU A 396 -14.24 -26.52 -13.31
C LEU A 396 -13.20 -25.84 -14.21
N LEU A 397 -12.20 -25.17 -13.64
CA LEU A 397 -11.12 -24.56 -14.43
C LEU A 397 -10.14 -25.61 -15.02
N CYS A 398 -10.12 -26.82 -14.46
CA CYS A 398 -9.35 -27.95 -15.00
C CYS A 398 -10.13 -28.76 -16.06
N ASP A 399 -11.43 -28.91 -15.91
CA ASP A 399 -12.27 -29.71 -16.79
C ASP A 399 -12.84 -28.87 -17.94
N ALA A 400 -12.23 -28.98 -19.12
CA ALA A 400 -12.60 -28.18 -20.29
C ALA A 400 -14.06 -28.41 -20.75
N ALA A 401 -14.65 -29.59 -20.50
CA ALA A 401 -16.03 -29.87 -20.88
C ALA A 401 -17.03 -29.21 -19.92
N LEU A 402 -16.79 -29.32 -18.61
CA LEU A 402 -17.56 -28.61 -17.59
C LEU A 402 -17.41 -27.08 -17.72
N GLN A 403 -16.20 -26.59 -17.98
CA GLN A 403 -15.91 -25.18 -18.26
C GLN A 403 -16.75 -24.66 -19.44
N SER A 404 -16.81 -25.43 -20.53
CA SER A 404 -17.59 -25.08 -21.73
C SER A 404 -19.10 -25.05 -21.49
N ARG A 405 -19.64 -25.99 -20.68
CA ARG A 405 -21.05 -25.95 -20.26
C ARG A 405 -21.35 -24.70 -19.43
N PHE A 406 -20.47 -24.35 -18.49
CA PHE A 406 -20.63 -23.17 -17.64
C PHE A 406 -20.64 -21.88 -18.45
N HIS A 407 -19.81 -21.78 -19.50
CA HIS A 407 -19.85 -20.63 -20.42
C HIS A 407 -21.14 -20.56 -21.23
N ALA A 408 -21.72 -21.70 -21.63
CA ALA A 408 -23.02 -21.73 -22.29
C ALA A 408 -24.16 -21.29 -21.34
N ASP A 409 -24.13 -21.73 -20.07
CA ASP A 409 -25.10 -21.29 -19.05
C ASP A 409 -24.94 -19.78 -18.73
N CYS A 410 -23.72 -19.26 -18.66
CA CYS A 410 -23.46 -17.82 -18.48
C CYS A 410 -23.99 -16.97 -19.65
N ALA A 411 -23.72 -17.39 -20.88
CA ALA A 411 -24.23 -16.72 -22.09
C ALA A 411 -25.77 -16.76 -22.14
N LYS A 412 -26.38 -17.90 -21.77
CA LYS A 412 -27.84 -18.07 -21.68
C LYS A 412 -28.47 -17.20 -20.58
N ALA A 413 -27.75 -16.93 -19.50
CA ALA A 413 -28.15 -15.99 -18.45
C ALA A 413 -27.98 -14.51 -18.84
N GLY A 414 -27.42 -14.20 -20.01
CA GLY A 414 -27.20 -12.83 -20.48
C GLY A 414 -26.10 -12.07 -19.74
N LEU A 415 -25.16 -12.79 -19.10
CA LEU A 415 -24.05 -12.17 -18.38
C LEU A 415 -23.13 -11.39 -19.32
N LEU A 416 -22.76 -10.18 -18.92
CA LEU A 416 -21.80 -9.34 -19.64
C LEU A 416 -20.36 -9.89 -19.52
N GLY A 417 -19.50 -9.51 -20.46
CA GLY A 417 -18.14 -10.07 -20.61
C GLY A 417 -18.15 -11.36 -21.43
N GLY A 418 -17.10 -12.16 -21.29
CA GLY A 418 -16.98 -13.46 -21.94
C GLY A 418 -16.34 -14.54 -21.07
N PRO A 419 -16.02 -15.71 -21.66
CA PRO A 419 -15.46 -16.89 -20.98
C PRO A 419 -14.34 -16.62 -19.96
N THR A 420 -13.42 -15.71 -20.29
CA THR A 420 -12.30 -15.35 -19.41
C THR A 420 -12.76 -14.58 -18.17
N ASP A 421 -13.68 -13.63 -18.35
CA ASP A 421 -14.18 -12.75 -17.30
C ASP A 421 -15.04 -13.56 -16.31
N TRP A 422 -15.93 -14.41 -16.83
CA TRP A 422 -16.77 -15.30 -16.02
C TRP A 422 -15.94 -16.29 -15.19
N ASN A 423 -14.86 -16.83 -15.76
CA ASN A 423 -13.93 -17.70 -15.04
C ASN A 423 -13.16 -16.94 -13.93
N LEU A 424 -12.63 -15.75 -14.24
CA LEU A 424 -11.91 -14.90 -13.28
C LEU A 424 -12.82 -14.47 -12.13
N GLU A 425 -14.05 -14.07 -12.43
CA GLU A 425 -15.02 -13.61 -11.43
C GLU A 425 -15.54 -14.77 -10.56
N LEU A 426 -15.83 -15.94 -11.14
CA LEU A 426 -16.17 -17.14 -10.36
C LEU A 426 -15.02 -17.53 -9.42
N LEU A 427 -13.77 -17.43 -9.89
CA LEU A 427 -12.58 -17.67 -9.07
C LEU A 427 -12.40 -16.60 -7.98
N ARG A 428 -12.73 -15.33 -8.25
CA ARG A 428 -12.75 -14.24 -7.26
C ARG A 428 -13.77 -14.51 -6.17
N LEU A 429 -15.02 -14.85 -6.52
CA LEU A 429 -16.07 -15.21 -5.57
C LEU A 429 -15.68 -16.41 -4.71
N ARG A 430 -15.03 -17.43 -5.30
CA ARG A 430 -14.47 -18.58 -4.58
C ARG A 430 -13.34 -18.21 -3.62
N LYS A 431 -12.47 -17.25 -3.98
CA LYS A 431 -11.38 -16.76 -3.10
C LYS A 431 -11.92 -15.88 -1.98
N ALA A 432 -12.95 -15.07 -2.25
CA ALA A 432 -13.62 -14.20 -1.29
C ALA A 432 -14.61 -14.92 -0.36
N GLY A 433 -14.79 -16.24 -0.48
CA GLY A 433 -15.75 -17.01 0.32
C GLY A 433 -17.22 -16.70 0.02
N LYS A 434 -17.51 -15.93 -1.05
CA LYS A 434 -18.87 -15.49 -1.44
C LYS A 434 -19.73 -16.58 -2.07
N LEU A 435 -19.14 -17.70 -2.50
CA LEU A 435 -19.94 -18.81 -3.03
C LEU A 435 -20.75 -19.50 -1.92
N PRO A 436 -22.02 -19.86 -2.16
CA PRO A 436 -22.84 -20.57 -1.16
C PRO A 436 -22.20 -21.90 -0.74
N ARG A 437 -22.45 -22.31 0.52
CA ARG A 437 -21.94 -23.56 1.13
C ARG A 437 -22.65 -24.82 0.57
N LEU A 438 -22.52 -25.01 -0.73
CA LEU A 438 -22.99 -26.17 -1.49
C LEU A 438 -22.16 -27.40 -1.13
N LYS A 439 -22.82 -28.50 -0.75
CA LYS A 439 -22.16 -29.77 -0.42
C LYS A 439 -21.42 -30.32 -1.66
N SER A 440 -20.13 -30.64 -1.51
CA SER A 440 -19.41 -31.44 -2.51
C SER A 440 -19.94 -32.87 -2.45
N VAL A 441 -20.58 -33.35 -3.52
CA VAL A 441 -21.26 -34.67 -3.53
C VAL A 441 -20.25 -35.81 -3.61
N SER A 442 -19.10 -35.59 -4.25
CA SER A 442 -17.89 -36.38 -4.10
C SER A 442 -16.66 -35.46 -4.09
N ARG A 443 -15.48 -36.03 -3.80
CA ARG A 443 -14.19 -35.37 -4.03
C ARG A 443 -13.63 -35.89 -5.34
N GLN A 444 -13.89 -35.17 -6.42
CA GLN A 444 -13.23 -35.41 -7.71
C GLN A 444 -11.71 -35.19 -7.52
N ASP A 445 -10.94 -36.24 -7.75
CA ASP A 445 -9.50 -36.31 -7.54
C ASP A 445 -8.95 -37.46 -8.40
N PHE A 446 -7.65 -37.42 -8.70
CA PHE A 446 -6.92 -38.52 -9.32
C PHE A 446 -6.05 -39.21 -8.25
N SER A 447 -5.67 -40.47 -8.47
CA SER A 447 -4.76 -41.18 -7.57
C SER A 447 -3.35 -40.57 -7.56
N SER A 448 -2.56 -40.90 -6.53
CA SER A 448 -1.18 -40.41 -6.42
C SER A 448 -0.32 -40.84 -7.61
N ASP A 449 -0.48 -42.07 -8.07
CA ASP A 449 0.25 -42.65 -9.20
C ASP A 449 -0.10 -41.96 -10.52
N GLU A 450 -1.39 -41.69 -10.76
CA GLU A 450 -1.86 -40.92 -11.92
C GLU A 450 -1.27 -39.50 -11.93
N LEU A 451 -1.24 -38.83 -10.77
CA LEU A 451 -0.69 -37.48 -10.64
C LEU A 451 0.82 -37.45 -10.78
N ASP A 452 1.56 -38.37 -10.13
CA ASP A 452 3.01 -38.52 -10.31
C ASP A 452 3.33 -38.65 -11.80
N ARG A 453 2.71 -39.62 -12.49
CA ARG A 453 2.89 -39.90 -13.92
C ARG A 453 2.87 -38.65 -14.79
N VAL A 454 2.01 -37.66 -14.52
CA VAL A 454 1.87 -36.44 -15.33
C VAL A 454 2.46 -35.17 -14.71
N ALA A 455 2.88 -35.16 -13.45
CA ALA A 455 3.32 -33.97 -12.72
C ALA A 455 4.45 -33.21 -13.45
N PHE A 456 5.46 -33.92 -13.94
CA PHE A 456 6.56 -33.30 -14.68
C PHE A 456 6.09 -32.58 -15.95
N ALA A 457 5.15 -33.19 -16.69
CA ALA A 457 4.63 -32.63 -17.93
C ALA A 457 3.76 -31.39 -17.66
N ALA A 458 3.03 -31.39 -16.55
CA ALA A 458 2.27 -30.24 -16.06
C ALA A 458 3.19 -29.09 -15.60
N GLU A 459 4.32 -29.36 -14.92
CA GLU A 459 5.28 -28.31 -14.54
C GLU A 459 5.94 -27.68 -15.77
N ILE A 460 6.43 -28.51 -16.71
CA ILE A 460 7.07 -28.03 -17.94
C ILE A 460 6.06 -27.23 -18.79
N ALA A 461 4.81 -27.70 -18.90
CA ALA A 461 3.77 -26.98 -19.62
C ALA A 461 3.41 -25.65 -18.96
N TRP A 462 3.37 -25.58 -17.63
CA TRP A 462 3.18 -24.32 -16.91
C TRP A 462 4.35 -23.37 -17.18
N CYS A 463 5.60 -23.83 -17.08
CA CYS A 463 6.80 -23.04 -17.36
C CYS A 463 6.87 -22.47 -18.78
N GLU A 464 6.65 -23.31 -19.80
CA GLU A 464 6.59 -22.86 -21.20
C GLU A 464 5.40 -21.91 -21.44
N SER A 465 4.26 -22.14 -20.80
CA SER A 465 3.06 -21.28 -20.97
C SER A 465 3.24 -19.88 -20.39
N LEU A 466 3.84 -19.74 -19.20
CA LEU A 466 4.15 -18.41 -18.62
C LEU A 466 5.02 -17.60 -19.59
N ARG A 467 6.13 -18.19 -20.05
CA ARG A 467 7.09 -17.55 -20.97
C ARG A 467 6.48 -17.21 -22.34
N LYS A 468 5.57 -18.04 -22.84
CA LYS A 468 4.95 -17.87 -24.16
C LYS A 468 3.82 -16.84 -24.18
N HIS A 469 3.05 -16.73 -23.10
CA HIS A 469 1.83 -15.93 -23.07
C HIS A 469 1.91 -14.69 -22.16
N ALA A 470 3.05 -14.45 -21.51
CA ALA A 470 3.28 -13.32 -20.60
C ALA A 470 2.22 -13.17 -19.48
N VAL A 471 1.60 -14.29 -19.08
CA VAL A 471 0.57 -14.32 -18.03
C VAL A 471 1.17 -14.24 -16.63
N ALA A 472 0.48 -13.56 -15.73
CA ALA A 472 0.95 -13.33 -14.37
C ALA A 472 0.80 -14.56 -13.45
N SER A 473 -0.10 -15.51 -13.78
CA SER A 473 -0.36 -16.66 -12.90
C SER A 473 -0.98 -17.88 -13.59
N LEU A 474 -0.93 -19.02 -12.89
CA LEU A 474 -1.66 -20.24 -13.26
C LEU A 474 -3.19 -20.06 -13.22
N ASP A 475 -3.68 -19.17 -12.36
CA ASP A 475 -5.11 -18.85 -12.29
C ASP A 475 -5.57 -18.15 -13.57
N GLU A 476 -4.82 -17.13 -14.02
CA GLU A 476 -5.08 -16.44 -15.28
C GLU A 476 -4.97 -17.39 -16.49
N LEU A 477 -4.00 -18.31 -16.44
CA LEU A 477 -3.79 -19.32 -17.49
C LEU A 477 -5.01 -20.25 -17.66
N PHE A 478 -5.59 -20.74 -16.57
CA PHE A 478 -6.76 -21.65 -16.62
C PHE A 478 -8.10 -20.91 -16.69
N CYS A 479 -8.15 -19.64 -16.31
CA CYS A 479 -9.32 -18.79 -16.58
C CYS A 479 -9.40 -18.37 -18.06
N THR A 480 -8.30 -18.31 -18.81
CA THR A 480 -8.32 -17.96 -20.25
C THR A 480 -8.36 -19.22 -21.14
N PRO A 481 -9.48 -19.56 -21.82
CA PRO A 481 -9.62 -20.87 -22.47
C PRO A 481 -8.55 -21.23 -23.50
N ASP A 482 -8.15 -20.29 -24.38
CA ASP A 482 -7.14 -20.55 -25.42
C ASP A 482 -5.73 -20.75 -24.85
N LYS A 483 -5.42 -20.08 -23.74
CA LYS A 483 -4.15 -20.27 -23.01
C LYS A 483 -4.15 -21.63 -22.30
N ALA A 484 -5.27 -22.01 -21.69
CA ALA A 484 -5.46 -23.32 -21.07
C ALA A 484 -5.36 -24.47 -22.09
N GLN A 485 -6.01 -24.35 -23.25
CA GLN A 485 -5.82 -25.29 -24.38
C GLN A 485 -4.37 -25.37 -24.86
N THR A 486 -3.63 -24.25 -24.81
CA THR A 486 -2.22 -24.23 -25.21
C THR A 486 -1.34 -24.94 -24.19
N PHE A 487 -1.62 -24.77 -22.89
CA PHE A 487 -1.02 -25.57 -21.82
C PHE A 487 -1.29 -27.07 -22.03
N ASP A 488 -2.54 -27.48 -22.31
CA ASP A 488 -2.91 -28.89 -22.52
C ASP A 488 -2.09 -29.52 -23.68
N LYS A 489 -1.94 -28.79 -24.79
CA LYS A 489 -1.16 -29.19 -25.97
C LYS A 489 0.34 -29.32 -25.66
N ILE A 490 0.88 -28.53 -24.74
CA ILE A 490 2.28 -28.66 -24.29
C ILE A 490 2.43 -29.84 -23.32
N ALA A 491 1.51 -30.01 -22.37
CA ALA A 491 1.55 -31.10 -21.39
C ALA A 491 1.49 -32.48 -22.06
N ALA A 492 0.52 -32.70 -22.96
CA ALA A 492 0.39 -33.94 -23.73
C ALA A 492 1.64 -34.25 -24.57
N LYS A 493 2.28 -33.23 -25.15
CA LYS A 493 3.54 -33.37 -25.91
C LYS A 493 4.70 -33.88 -25.03
N TYR A 494 4.76 -33.49 -23.75
CA TYR A 494 5.81 -33.94 -22.83
C TYR A 494 5.49 -35.26 -22.14
N ALA A 495 4.21 -35.56 -21.84
CA ALA A 495 3.76 -36.80 -21.21
C ALA A 495 3.96 -38.06 -22.07
N GLY A 496 4.09 -37.93 -23.40
CA GLY A 496 4.43 -39.03 -24.31
C GLY A 496 3.28 -39.95 -24.69
N TRP A 497 2.32 -40.19 -23.77
CA TRP A 497 1.04 -40.86 -24.04
C TRP A 497 -0.13 -39.87 -24.12
N GLN A 498 -1.28 -40.35 -24.62
CA GLN A 498 -2.56 -39.66 -24.44
C GLN A 498 -3.16 -40.08 -23.09
N ALA A 499 -3.31 -39.13 -22.17
CA ALA A 499 -4.17 -39.34 -21.00
C ALA A 499 -5.64 -39.31 -21.44
N GLU A 500 -6.51 -40.06 -20.75
CA GLU A 500 -7.94 -40.16 -21.09
C GLU A 500 -8.69 -38.82 -21.00
N SER A 501 -8.18 -37.88 -20.19
CA SER A 501 -8.63 -36.49 -20.17
C SER A 501 -7.46 -35.53 -19.92
N VAL A 502 -7.54 -34.33 -20.51
CA VAL A 502 -6.59 -33.23 -20.24
C VAL A 502 -6.74 -32.63 -18.84
N THR A 503 -7.88 -32.87 -18.16
CA THR A 503 -8.17 -32.41 -16.79
C THR A 503 -7.04 -32.76 -15.82
N ILE A 504 -6.41 -33.93 -15.98
CA ILE A 504 -5.32 -34.40 -15.11
C ILE A 504 -4.09 -33.49 -15.17
N TYR A 505 -3.72 -32.96 -16.34
CA TYR A 505 -2.55 -32.08 -16.48
C TYR A 505 -2.79 -30.75 -15.75
N ARG A 506 -4.00 -30.18 -15.90
CA ARG A 506 -4.37 -28.94 -15.21
C ARG A 506 -4.48 -29.15 -13.69
N TRP A 507 -5.05 -30.27 -13.26
CA TRP A 507 -5.17 -30.61 -11.83
C TRP A 507 -3.80 -30.85 -11.18
N ALA A 508 -2.88 -31.54 -11.87
CA ALA A 508 -1.50 -31.71 -11.44
C ALA A 508 -0.77 -30.37 -11.28
N ALA A 509 -0.94 -29.42 -12.21
CA ALA A 509 -0.39 -28.06 -12.05
C ALA A 509 -1.00 -27.32 -10.83
N LEU A 510 -2.31 -27.43 -10.58
CA LEU A 510 -2.93 -26.86 -9.38
C LEU A 510 -2.39 -27.50 -8.08
N ARG A 511 -2.10 -28.80 -8.10
CA ARG A 511 -1.49 -29.53 -6.97
C ARG A 511 -0.06 -29.08 -6.73
N LEU A 512 0.77 -29.03 -7.78
CA LEU A 512 2.15 -28.53 -7.71
C LEU A 512 2.21 -27.09 -7.19
N ARG A 513 1.30 -26.21 -7.62
CA ARG A 513 1.21 -24.84 -7.07
C ARG A 513 0.97 -24.84 -5.56
N LYS A 514 0.00 -25.64 -5.08
CA LYS A 514 -0.34 -25.73 -3.65
C LYS A 514 0.82 -26.29 -2.82
N ALA A 515 1.57 -27.27 -3.35
CA ALA A 515 2.76 -27.83 -2.70
C ALA A 515 3.91 -26.81 -2.61
N ARG A 516 4.26 -26.12 -3.70
CA ARG A 516 5.43 -25.21 -3.77
C ARG A 516 5.44 -24.12 -2.69
N HIS A 517 4.27 -23.61 -2.28
CA HIS A 517 4.18 -22.61 -1.21
C HIS A 517 4.52 -23.18 0.18
N ALA A 518 4.17 -24.44 0.46
CA ALA A 518 4.56 -25.09 1.71
C ALA A 518 6.05 -25.47 1.71
N LEU A 519 6.53 -26.00 0.58
CA LEU A 519 7.92 -26.48 0.42
C LEU A 519 8.98 -25.38 0.52
N ALA A 520 8.63 -24.13 0.22
CA ALA A 520 9.53 -22.99 0.41
C ALA A 520 9.87 -22.74 1.89
N GLU A 521 8.88 -22.81 2.78
CA GLU A 521 9.10 -22.71 4.24
C GLU A 521 9.74 -23.98 4.81
N GLU A 522 9.43 -25.14 4.25
CA GLU A 522 10.05 -26.41 4.65
C GLU A 522 11.54 -26.45 4.33
N ALA A 523 11.94 -25.97 3.14
CA ALA A 523 13.35 -25.87 2.75
C ALA A 523 14.20 -25.02 3.72
N LYS A 524 13.62 -24.00 4.36
CA LYS A 524 14.33 -23.21 5.40
C LYS A 524 14.76 -24.08 6.59
N ARG A 525 13.96 -25.07 6.98
CA ARG A 525 14.25 -26.00 8.10
C ARG A 525 15.47 -26.88 7.84
N TYR A 526 15.68 -27.27 6.57
CA TYR A 526 16.70 -28.24 6.17
C TYR A 526 17.95 -27.61 5.52
N HIS A 527 18.03 -26.27 5.46
CA HIS A 527 19.03 -25.51 4.69
C HIS A 527 20.48 -26.02 4.79
N TYR A 528 20.94 -26.37 6.00
CA TYR A 528 22.31 -26.84 6.24
C TYR A 528 22.64 -28.20 5.59
N VAL A 529 21.65 -29.10 5.46
CA VAL A 529 21.80 -30.37 4.73
C VAL A 529 21.67 -30.13 3.22
N LEU A 530 20.74 -29.25 2.82
CA LEU A 530 20.48 -28.89 1.43
C LEU A 530 21.70 -28.25 0.76
N ALA A 531 22.48 -27.47 1.52
CA ALA A 531 23.71 -26.85 1.06
C ALA A 531 24.80 -27.86 0.61
N SER A 532 24.83 -29.08 1.17
CA SER A 532 25.91 -30.05 0.94
C SER A 532 25.55 -31.24 0.04
N ARG A 533 24.26 -31.58 -0.13
CA ARG A 533 23.82 -32.67 -1.02
C ARG A 533 23.71 -32.24 -2.48
N GLU A 534 24.26 -33.04 -3.39
CA GLU A 534 24.40 -32.78 -4.83
C GLU A 534 24.40 -34.11 -5.61
N PHE A 535 24.15 -34.09 -6.93
CA PHE A 535 24.22 -35.28 -7.78
C PHE A 535 25.65 -35.81 -7.99
N GLU A 536 26.03 -36.85 -7.26
CA GLU A 536 27.40 -37.41 -7.26
C GLU A 536 27.80 -38.07 -8.61
N ARG A 537 26.84 -38.63 -9.38
CA ARG A 537 27.16 -39.42 -10.58
C ARG A 537 26.22 -39.22 -11.77
N PHE A 538 26.72 -38.59 -12.82
CA PHE A 538 26.06 -38.51 -14.12
C PHE A 538 26.37 -39.72 -15.02
N GLN A 539 25.34 -40.32 -15.59
CA GLN A 539 25.39 -41.44 -16.53
C GLN A 539 24.98 -40.98 -17.93
N ALA A 540 25.50 -41.63 -18.98
CA ALA A 540 25.04 -41.38 -20.35
C ALA A 540 23.64 -41.99 -20.54
N PHE A 541 22.62 -41.15 -20.73
CA PHE A 541 21.21 -41.56 -20.64
C PHE A 541 20.80 -42.68 -21.62
N PRO A 542 21.27 -42.70 -22.89
CA PRO A 542 21.01 -43.81 -23.82
C PRO A 542 21.67 -45.15 -23.43
N ARG A 543 22.58 -45.17 -22.44
CA ARG A 543 23.28 -46.37 -21.95
C ARG A 543 22.91 -46.73 -20.50
N MET A 544 22.01 -45.98 -19.88
CA MET A 544 21.59 -46.19 -18.50
C MET A 544 20.66 -47.41 -18.38
N ARG A 545 20.92 -48.30 -17.41
CA ARG A 545 20.02 -49.39 -17.05
C ARG A 545 18.95 -48.87 -16.09
N VAL A 546 17.89 -48.27 -16.64
CA VAL A 546 16.80 -47.64 -15.85
C VAL A 546 16.02 -48.65 -15.02
N ASN A 547 15.95 -49.91 -15.47
CA ASN A 547 15.33 -51.03 -14.77
C ASN A 547 16.03 -51.45 -13.45
N ARG A 548 17.07 -50.71 -13.02
CA ARG A 548 17.67 -50.78 -11.69
C ARG A 548 16.98 -49.86 -10.67
N TYR A 549 16.03 -49.05 -11.12
CA TYR A 549 15.35 -48.03 -10.34
C TYR A 549 13.82 -48.18 -10.41
N ASP A 550 13.31 -49.28 -10.99
CA ASP A 550 11.88 -49.57 -11.10
C ASP A 550 11.26 -49.66 -9.70
N GLY A 551 10.23 -48.85 -9.43
CA GLY A 551 9.59 -48.76 -8.13
C GLY A 551 10.38 -48.03 -7.03
N LEU A 552 11.57 -47.48 -7.33
CA LEU A 552 12.32 -46.66 -6.39
C LEU A 552 11.90 -45.19 -6.50
N ALA A 553 11.47 -44.59 -5.39
CA ALA A 553 11.24 -43.16 -5.30
C ALA A 553 12.58 -42.38 -5.30
N GLY A 554 12.56 -41.13 -5.77
CA GLY A 554 13.71 -40.23 -5.66
C GLY A 554 13.68 -39.03 -6.61
N LEU A 555 14.85 -38.42 -6.78
CA LEU A 555 15.10 -37.24 -7.62
C LEU A 555 15.92 -37.62 -8.87
N TYR A 556 15.76 -36.86 -9.95
CA TYR A 556 16.55 -37.01 -11.16
C TYR A 556 16.79 -35.67 -11.87
N LEU A 557 17.96 -35.52 -12.50
CA LEU A 557 18.35 -34.35 -13.28
C LEU A 557 18.74 -34.75 -14.71
N LEU A 558 18.01 -34.23 -15.69
CA LEU A 558 18.26 -34.41 -17.12
C LEU A 558 19.10 -33.25 -17.66
N ARG A 559 20.16 -33.52 -18.44
CA ARG A 559 20.99 -32.47 -19.09
C ARG A 559 21.35 -32.76 -20.55
N GLU A 560 21.35 -31.72 -21.37
CA GLU A 560 21.77 -31.73 -22.79
C GLU A 560 23.31 -31.86 -22.91
N SER A 561 24.05 -31.28 -21.96
CA SER A 561 25.50 -31.41 -21.81
C SER A 561 25.91 -31.12 -20.36
N ALA A 562 27.20 -31.23 -20.02
CA ALA A 562 27.71 -31.01 -18.67
C ALA A 562 27.26 -29.66 -18.05
N HIS A 563 27.15 -28.61 -18.85
CA HIS A 563 26.79 -27.25 -18.42
C HIS A 563 25.37 -26.83 -18.87
N LYS A 564 24.52 -27.77 -19.29
CA LYS A 564 23.19 -27.46 -19.83
C LYS A 564 22.07 -28.30 -19.21
N PRO A 565 21.70 -28.04 -17.94
CA PRO A 565 20.58 -28.70 -17.28
C PRO A 565 19.25 -28.35 -17.94
N VAL A 566 18.41 -29.37 -18.15
CA VAL A 566 17.16 -29.28 -18.92
C VAL A 566 15.97 -29.28 -17.98
N TYR A 567 15.88 -30.29 -17.11
CA TYR A 567 14.77 -30.49 -16.19
C TYR A 567 15.22 -31.32 -15.00
N LEU A 568 14.76 -30.98 -13.80
CA LEU A 568 14.96 -31.73 -12.57
C LEU A 568 13.58 -32.12 -12.01
N GLY A 569 13.34 -33.41 -11.79
CA GLY A 569 12.08 -33.91 -11.24
C GLY A 569 12.27 -34.75 -10.00
N GLU A 570 11.18 -34.92 -9.26
CA GLU A 570 10.99 -36.06 -8.38
C GLU A 570 10.02 -37.07 -9.00
N THR A 571 9.98 -38.28 -8.44
CA THR A 571 8.96 -39.29 -8.74
C THR A 571 8.94 -40.36 -7.66
N HIS A 572 7.83 -41.10 -7.56
CA HIS A 572 7.71 -42.32 -6.78
C HIS A 572 8.25 -43.57 -7.51
N ASP A 573 8.51 -43.50 -8.82
CA ASP A 573 9.04 -44.62 -9.63
C ASP A 573 10.07 -44.12 -10.67
N LEU A 574 11.34 -44.08 -10.26
CA LEU A 574 12.46 -43.58 -11.07
C LEU A 574 12.69 -44.39 -12.35
N GLY A 575 12.59 -45.71 -12.29
CA GLY A 575 12.84 -46.60 -13.43
C GLY A 575 11.83 -46.36 -14.55
N ARG A 576 10.54 -46.38 -14.19
CA ARG A 576 9.45 -45.99 -15.10
C ARG A 576 9.63 -44.59 -15.64
N ARG A 577 9.85 -43.61 -14.76
CA ARG A 577 9.99 -42.19 -15.12
C ARG A 577 11.06 -41.97 -16.19
N LEU A 578 12.19 -42.65 -16.04
CA LEU A 578 13.32 -42.53 -16.95
C LEU A 578 13.11 -43.29 -18.27
N GLU A 579 12.28 -44.34 -18.28
CA GLU A 579 11.83 -44.98 -19.53
C GLU A 579 10.78 -44.11 -20.26
N ASP A 580 9.83 -43.48 -19.55
CA ASP A 580 8.89 -42.50 -20.11
C ASP A 580 9.65 -41.35 -20.81
N HIS A 581 10.67 -40.78 -20.13
CA HIS A 581 11.55 -39.73 -20.68
C HIS A 581 12.37 -40.19 -21.89
N ARG A 582 12.72 -41.48 -21.96
CA ARG A 582 13.47 -42.08 -23.06
C ARG A 582 12.58 -42.32 -24.29
N GLY A 583 11.35 -42.76 -24.09
CA GLY A 583 10.34 -42.93 -25.14
C GLY A 583 9.76 -41.61 -25.66
N ALA A 584 9.85 -40.53 -24.87
CA ALA A 584 9.24 -39.24 -25.16
C ALA A 584 9.63 -38.67 -26.54
N LYS A 585 8.62 -38.27 -27.32
CA LYS A 585 8.81 -37.61 -28.64
C LYS A 585 9.08 -36.10 -28.52
N SER A 586 9.42 -35.63 -27.32
CA SER A 586 9.33 -34.24 -26.86
C SER A 586 10.67 -33.47 -26.92
N GLY A 587 10.72 -32.29 -26.28
CA GLY A 587 11.95 -31.50 -26.12
C GLY A 587 13.06 -32.19 -25.32
N LEU A 588 12.72 -33.26 -24.56
CA LEU A 588 13.66 -34.01 -23.73
C LEU A 588 14.54 -34.98 -24.55
N ARG A 589 14.25 -35.20 -25.83
CA ARG A 589 15.03 -36.01 -26.78
C ARG A 589 16.52 -35.66 -26.89
N LYS A 590 16.92 -34.44 -26.48
CA LYS A 590 18.32 -33.99 -26.50
C LYS A 590 19.09 -34.31 -25.21
N THR A 591 18.47 -34.98 -24.24
CA THR A 591 19.12 -35.37 -22.98
C THR A 591 20.24 -36.38 -23.24
N ALA A 592 21.50 -35.94 -23.09
CA ALA A 592 22.68 -36.79 -23.26
C ALA A 592 23.05 -37.50 -21.95
N GLN A 593 22.79 -36.85 -20.81
CA GLN A 593 23.20 -37.34 -19.48
C GLN A 593 22.09 -37.16 -18.46
N VAL A 594 22.07 -38.05 -17.48
CA VAL A 594 21.17 -38.03 -16.32
C VAL A 594 21.92 -38.40 -15.05
N ALA A 595 21.55 -37.78 -13.93
CA ALA A 595 21.88 -38.28 -12.59
C ALA A 595 20.59 -38.52 -11.80
N VAL A 596 20.68 -39.35 -10.77
CA VAL A 596 19.59 -39.69 -9.85
C VAL A 596 20.09 -39.62 -8.40
N ILE A 597 19.17 -39.42 -7.47
CA ILE A 597 19.34 -39.65 -6.03
C ILE A 597 18.09 -40.40 -5.59
N THR A 598 18.24 -41.66 -5.19
CA THR A 598 17.13 -42.49 -4.67
C THR A 598 16.73 -42.06 -3.26
N ALA A 599 15.53 -42.42 -2.81
CA ALA A 599 15.08 -42.16 -1.44
C ALA A 599 16.01 -42.79 -0.38
N GLU A 600 16.63 -43.94 -0.69
CA GLU A 600 17.61 -44.63 0.17
C GLU A 600 18.91 -43.82 0.39
N GLU A 601 19.21 -42.85 -0.48
CA GLU A 601 20.36 -41.95 -0.35
C GLU A 601 20.05 -40.69 0.49
N LEU A 602 18.78 -40.51 0.89
CA LEU A 602 18.29 -39.37 1.68
C LEU A 602 18.19 -39.73 3.18
N PRO A 603 18.29 -38.74 4.10
CA PRO A 603 18.09 -38.99 5.54
C PRO A 603 16.65 -39.39 5.92
N SER A 604 15.65 -38.97 5.13
CA SER A 604 14.24 -39.35 5.23
C SER A 604 13.49 -38.96 3.95
N ASP A 605 12.29 -39.50 3.73
CA ASP A 605 11.44 -39.12 2.58
C ASP A 605 11.01 -37.64 2.61
N ASP A 606 10.78 -37.08 3.80
CA ASP A 606 10.42 -35.66 4.00
C ASP A 606 11.45 -34.70 3.40
N TYR A 607 12.70 -35.14 3.30
CA TYR A 607 13.81 -34.35 2.75
C TYR A 607 13.81 -34.28 1.21
N ARG A 608 13.08 -35.17 0.51
CA ARG A 608 13.08 -35.29 -0.96
C ARG A 608 12.58 -34.01 -1.64
N GLN A 609 11.46 -33.47 -1.20
CA GLN A 609 10.85 -32.27 -1.81
C GLN A 609 11.62 -30.97 -1.49
N PRO A 610 12.09 -30.72 -0.25
CA PRO A 610 13.06 -29.67 0.05
C PRO A 610 14.34 -29.74 -0.80
N LEU A 611 14.91 -30.93 -0.99
CA LEU A 611 16.10 -31.14 -1.82
C LEU A 611 15.82 -30.83 -3.30
N TRP A 612 14.66 -31.24 -3.80
CA TRP A 612 14.22 -30.87 -5.15
C TRP A 612 14.16 -29.34 -5.34
N VAL A 613 13.59 -28.58 -4.40
CA VAL A 613 13.56 -27.11 -4.44
C VAL A 613 14.97 -26.51 -4.50
N ALA A 614 15.86 -26.92 -3.59
CA ALA A 614 17.22 -26.40 -3.50
C ALA A 614 18.06 -26.71 -4.75
N LEU A 615 17.93 -27.92 -5.31
CA LEU A 615 18.65 -28.31 -6.53
C LEU A 615 18.11 -27.61 -7.79
N VAL A 616 16.81 -27.31 -7.85
CA VAL A 616 16.25 -26.48 -8.94
C VAL A 616 16.78 -25.04 -8.86
N GLN A 617 16.90 -24.45 -7.66
CA GLN A 617 17.57 -23.14 -7.50
C GLN A 617 19.04 -23.20 -7.94
N ARG A 618 19.80 -24.19 -7.47
CA ARG A 618 21.24 -24.36 -7.76
C ARG A 618 21.55 -24.57 -9.23
N HIS A 619 20.79 -25.42 -9.92
CA HIS A 619 21.07 -25.79 -11.32
C HIS A 619 20.38 -24.88 -12.35
N ALA A 620 19.38 -24.08 -11.96
CA ALA A 620 18.54 -23.29 -12.87
C ALA A 620 18.08 -24.06 -14.15
N PRO A 621 17.54 -25.29 -14.03
CA PRO A 621 17.21 -26.14 -15.17
C PRO A 621 16.14 -25.50 -16.08
N ARG A 622 16.38 -25.52 -17.40
CA ARG A 622 15.63 -24.72 -18.39
C ARG A 622 14.11 -24.87 -18.34
N LEU A 623 13.57 -26.04 -18.01
CA LEU A 623 12.15 -26.37 -18.15
C LEU A 623 11.37 -26.43 -16.82
N ASN A 624 12.02 -26.33 -15.66
CA ASN A 624 11.30 -26.13 -14.41
C ASN A 624 10.82 -24.68 -14.27
N LEU A 625 9.80 -24.46 -13.44
CA LEU A 625 9.47 -23.13 -12.95
C LEU A 625 10.51 -22.71 -11.92
N ALA A 626 10.86 -21.42 -11.87
CA ALA A 626 11.65 -20.87 -10.78
C ALA A 626 10.91 -21.10 -9.44
N PRO A 627 11.58 -21.60 -8.38
CA PRO A 627 11.02 -21.61 -7.04
C PRO A 627 10.72 -20.19 -6.56
N VAL A 628 9.82 -20.06 -5.57
CA VAL A 628 9.58 -18.77 -4.92
C VAL A 628 10.89 -18.32 -4.28
N SER A 629 11.21 -17.02 -4.34
CA SER A 629 12.43 -16.48 -3.72
C SER A 629 12.39 -16.74 -2.21
N LEU A 630 13.55 -16.99 -1.62
CA LEU A 630 13.68 -17.13 -0.16
C LEU A 630 13.78 -15.76 0.54
N ASP A 631 14.02 -14.70 -0.24
CA ASP A 631 14.24 -13.31 0.20
C ASP A 631 13.01 -12.42 -0.07
N ALA A 632 11.79 -12.97 0.03
CA ALA A 632 10.51 -12.30 -0.26
C ALA A 632 9.44 -12.58 0.80
#